data_AF-A0A512BS54-F1
#
_entry.id   AF-A0A512BS54-F1
#
_cell.length_a   1.000
_cell.length_b   1.000
_cell.length_c   1.000
_cell.angle_alpha   90.00
_cell.angle_beta   90.00
_cell.angle_gamma   90.00
#
_symmetry.space_group_name_H-M   'P 1'
#
loop_
_entity.id
_entity.type
_entity.pdbx_description
1 polymer ?
#
loop_
_entity_poly.entity_id
_entity_poly.type
_entity_poly.pdbx_seq_one_letter_code
_entity_poly.pdbx_strand_id
1 'polypeptide(L)'
;MSNVIPFSSRKQRQQAPDASADEERAALAGALIDLMDRVREATARAAVLSGPSLRAEQTAQHLLDAATAIEEAMDALTEGGEWVPF
;
A
#
# COMPACT_ATOMS: atom_id res chain seq x y z
N MET A 1 47.12 -38.20 -0.04
CA MET A 1 47.04 -36.97 -0.86
C MET A 1 45.70 -36.32 -0.56
N SER A 2 45.69 -35.19 0.16
CA SER A 2 44.45 -34.53 0.63
C SER A 2 44.03 -33.49 -0.41
N ASN A 3 42.90 -33.72 -1.08
CA ASN A 3 42.32 -32.75 -2.00
C ASN A 3 41.47 -31.76 -1.17
N VAL A 4 42.02 -30.58 -0.91
CA VAL A 4 41.28 -29.47 -0.31
C VAL A 4 40.48 -28.79 -1.41
N ILE A 5 39.15 -28.87 -1.33
CA ILE A 5 38.25 -28.12 -2.21
C ILE A 5 38.17 -26.69 -1.65
N PRO A 6 38.57 -25.65 -2.40
CA PRO A 6 38.35 -24.28 -1.96
C PRO A 6 36.84 -24.03 -1.94
N PHE A 7 36.34 -23.52 -0.81
CA PHE A 7 35.00 -22.95 -0.74
C PHE A 7 34.99 -21.68 -1.60
N SER A 8 34.77 -21.85 -2.90
CA SER A 8 34.48 -20.76 -3.83
C SER A 8 33.16 -20.15 -3.40
N SER A 9 33.27 -19.10 -2.58
CA SER A 9 32.44 -17.91 -2.57
C SER A 9 31.02 -18.11 -3.09
N ARG A 10 30.19 -18.87 -2.36
CA ARG A 10 28.72 -18.75 -2.45
C ARG A 10 28.27 -17.44 -1.79
N LYS A 11 28.92 -16.34 -2.14
CA LYS A 11 28.71 -14.97 -1.68
C LYS A 11 28.71 -14.03 -2.89
N GLN A 12 27.81 -14.23 -3.85
CA GLN A 12 27.40 -13.16 -4.79
C GLN A 12 26.23 -13.57 -5.69
N ARG A 13 25.22 -14.22 -5.11
CA ARG A 13 23.84 -14.04 -5.57
C ARG A 13 23.03 -13.53 -4.39
N GLN A 14 23.52 -12.47 -3.77
CA GLN A 14 22.60 -11.47 -3.28
C GLN A 14 22.08 -10.83 -4.56
N GLN A 15 20.88 -11.24 -4.98
CA GLN A 15 20.06 -10.40 -5.83
C GLN A 15 20.13 -9.00 -5.21
N ALA A 16 20.68 -8.03 -5.94
CA ALA A 16 20.43 -6.66 -5.56
C ALA A 16 18.90 -6.53 -5.43
N PRO A 17 18.38 -5.89 -4.36
CA PRO A 17 16.97 -5.53 -4.35
C PRO A 17 16.67 -4.84 -5.68
N ASP A 18 15.67 -5.32 -6.42
CA ASP A 18 15.26 -4.74 -7.69
C ASP A 18 14.78 -3.32 -7.37
N ALA A 19 15.67 -2.34 -7.49
CA ALA A 19 15.39 -0.95 -7.18
C ALA A 19 14.13 -0.44 -7.91
N SER A 20 13.85 -0.99 -9.10
CA SER A 20 12.62 -0.73 -9.84
C SER A 20 11.35 -1.24 -9.14
N ALA A 21 11.40 -2.41 -8.49
CA ALA A 21 10.26 -2.95 -7.76
C ALA A 21 9.97 -2.15 -6.49
N ASP A 22 11.00 -1.70 -5.78
CA ASP A 22 10.84 -0.81 -4.62
C ASP A 22 10.33 0.58 -5.04
N GLU A 23 10.81 1.12 -6.17
CA GLU A 23 10.31 2.38 -6.75
C GLU A 23 8.83 2.26 -7.17
N GLU A 24 8.44 1.18 -7.83
CA GLU A 24 7.05 0.90 -8.22
C GLU A 24 6.14 0.77 -6.98
N ARG A 25 6.60 0.04 -5.96
CA ARG A 25 5.89 -0.13 -4.68
C ARG A 25 5.71 1.22 -3.96
N ALA A 26 6.74 2.06 -3.95
CA ALA A 26 6.68 3.41 -3.37
C ALA A 26 5.73 4.32 -4.15
N ALA A 27 5.75 4.26 -5.48
CA ALA A 27 4.83 5.01 -6.33
C ALA A 27 3.37 4.59 -6.09
N LEU A 28 3.11 3.29 -5.93
CA LEU A 28 1.78 2.79 -5.59
C LEU A 28 1.34 3.24 -4.19
N ALA A 29 2.23 3.21 -3.20
CA ALA A 29 1.93 3.71 -1.86
C ALA A 29 1.55 5.20 -1.90
N GLY A 30 2.28 6.02 -2.66
CA GLY A 30 1.93 7.42 -2.90
C GLY A 30 0.55 7.58 -3.55
N ALA A 31 0.23 6.77 -4.56
CA ALA A 31 -1.07 6.81 -5.22
C ALA A 31 -2.23 6.39 -4.29
N LEU A 32 -2.02 5.44 -3.38
CA LEU A 32 -3.01 5.03 -2.38
C LEU A 32 -3.26 6.12 -1.33
N ILE A 33 -2.21 6.84 -0.92
CA ILE A 33 -2.35 8.02 -0.05
C ILE A 33 -3.19 9.11 -0.73
N ASP A 34 -2.86 9.44 -1.98
CA ASP A 34 -3.63 10.42 -2.77
C ASP A 34 -5.10 9.99 -2.95
N LEU A 35 -5.35 8.68 -3.12
CA LEU A 35 -6.70 8.13 -3.24
C LEU A 35 -7.46 8.24 -1.92
N MET A 36 -6.81 7.97 -0.78
CA MET A 36 -7.40 8.11 0.55
C MET A 36 -7.89 9.54 0.79
N ASP A 37 -7.08 10.54 0.44
CA ASP A 37 -7.45 11.95 0.59
C ASP A 37 -8.69 12.31 -0.23
N ARG A 38 -8.80 11.77 -1.45
CA ARG A 38 -9.97 11.97 -2.32
C ARG A 38 -11.22 11.29 -1.75
N VAL A 39 -11.09 10.09 -1.20
CA VAL A 39 -12.20 9.38 -0.55
C VAL A 39 -12.66 10.15 0.69
N ARG A 40 -11.74 10.62 1.52
CA ARG A 40 -12.05 11.46 2.69
C ARG A 40 -12.81 12.72 2.33
N GLU A 41 -12.38 13.42 1.28
CA GLU A 41 -13.07 14.60 0.76
C GLU A 41 -14.48 14.26 0.24
N ALA A 42 -14.62 13.15 -0.48
CA ALA A 42 -15.93 12.67 -0.94
C ALA A 42 -16.87 12.33 0.24
N THR A 43 -16.35 11.70 1.29
CA THR A 43 -17.10 11.38 2.52
C THR A 43 -17.58 12.65 3.21
N ALA A 44 -16.72 13.67 3.32
CA ALA A 44 -17.10 14.96 3.89
C ALA A 44 -18.21 15.65 3.10
N ARG A 45 -18.17 15.58 1.76
CA ARG A 45 -19.23 16.08 0.89
C ARG A 45 -20.53 15.29 1.03
N ALA A 46 -20.44 13.97 1.11
CA ALA A 46 -21.60 13.10 1.30
C ALA A 46 -22.32 13.40 2.62
N ALA A 47 -21.58 13.70 3.68
CA ALA A 47 -22.14 14.04 5.00
C ALA A 47 -22.99 15.32 5.02
N VAL A 48 -22.80 16.23 4.06
CA VAL A 48 -23.56 17.50 3.96
C VAL A 48 -24.60 17.49 2.85
N LEU A 49 -24.79 16.38 2.14
CA LEU A 49 -25.78 16.28 1.07
C LEU A 49 -27.21 16.43 1.62
N SER A 50 -27.98 17.31 0.97
CA SER A 50 -29.42 17.44 1.20
C SER A 50 -30.17 16.41 0.33
N GLY A 51 -31.02 15.57 0.92
CA GLY A 51 -31.75 14.54 0.18
C GLY A 51 -32.35 13.45 1.08
N PRO A 52 -32.92 12.38 0.49
CA PRO A 52 -33.43 11.25 1.28
C PRO A 52 -32.30 10.68 2.13
N SER A 53 -32.45 10.76 3.46
CA SER A 53 -31.38 10.50 4.42
C SER A 53 -30.74 9.13 4.19
N LEU A 54 -31.56 8.10 3.91
CA LEU A 54 -31.09 6.74 3.71
C LEU A 54 -30.07 6.58 2.56
N ARG A 55 -30.26 7.26 1.42
CA ARG A 55 -29.32 7.14 0.29
C ARG A 55 -28.03 7.90 0.54
N ALA A 56 -28.12 9.04 1.23
CA ALA A 56 -26.95 9.81 1.63
C ALA A 56 -26.12 9.03 2.69
N GLU A 57 -26.80 8.45 3.68
CA GLU A 57 -26.20 7.57 4.70
C GLU A 57 -25.53 6.35 4.07
N GLN A 58 -26.20 5.64 3.15
CA GLN A 58 -25.61 4.51 2.43
C GLN A 58 -24.38 4.92 1.62
N THR A 59 -24.43 6.08 0.97
CA THR A 59 -23.28 6.63 0.23
C THR A 59 -22.11 6.90 1.16
N ALA A 60 -22.36 7.55 2.31
CA ALA A 60 -21.32 7.80 3.30
C ALA A 60 -20.72 6.49 3.83
N GLN A 61 -21.56 5.46 4.08
CA GLN A 61 -21.08 4.14 4.51
C GLN A 61 -20.19 3.50 3.45
N HIS A 62 -20.59 3.48 2.18
CA HIS A 62 -19.76 2.92 1.11
C HIS A 62 -18.41 3.63 0.94
N LEU A 63 -18.37 4.94 1.20
CA LEU A 63 -17.12 5.70 1.17
C LEU A 63 -16.23 5.40 2.37
N LEU A 64 -16.81 5.16 3.56
CA LEU A 64 -16.07 4.69 4.73
C LEU A 64 -15.52 3.28 4.52
N ASP A 65 -16.33 2.37 3.96
CA ASP A 65 -15.88 1.01 3.64
C ASP A 65 -14.72 1.04 2.62
N ALA A 66 -14.79 1.93 1.63
CA ALA A 66 -13.70 2.14 0.67
C ALA A 66 -12.43 2.68 1.34
N ALA A 67 -12.55 3.60 2.30
CA ALA A 67 -11.40 4.08 3.08
C ALA A 67 -10.74 2.92 3.85
N THR A 68 -11.53 2.10 4.56
CA THR A 68 -11.01 0.91 5.26
C THR A 68 -10.28 -0.03 4.30
N ALA A 69 -10.83 -0.30 3.12
CA ALA A 69 -10.18 -1.17 2.13
C ALA A 69 -8.86 -0.58 1.60
N ILE A 70 -8.74 0.75 1.49
CA ILE A 70 -7.49 1.42 1.11
C ILE A 70 -6.46 1.32 2.25
N GLU A 71 -6.87 1.45 3.51
CA GLU A 71 -6.00 1.25 4.68
C GLU A 71 -5.46 -0.19 4.70
N GLU A 72 -6.32 -1.19 4.51
CA GLU A 72 -5.91 -2.60 4.43
C GLU A 72 -4.96 -2.86 3.25
N ALA A 73 -5.21 -2.22 2.09
CA ALA A 73 -4.31 -2.31 0.94
C ALA A 73 -2.94 -1.68 1.24
N MET A 74 -2.89 -0.55 1.95
CA MET A 74 -1.65 0.08 2.40
C MET A 74 -0.90 -0.78 3.43
N ASP A 75 -1.61 -1.38 4.38
CA ASP A 75 -1.02 -2.31 5.35
C ASP A 75 -0.43 -3.54 4.64
N ALA A 76 -1.16 -4.14 3.71
CA ALA A 76 -0.65 -5.24 2.90
C ALA A 76 0.55 -4.82 2.04
N LEU A 77 0.47 -3.62 1.43
CA LEU A 77 1.55 -3.06 0.61
C LEU A 77 2.78 -2.69 1.44
N THR A 78 2.66 -2.43 2.74
CA THR A 78 3.80 -2.11 3.62
C THR A 78 4.23 -3.29 4.47
N GLU A 79 3.66 -4.47 4.26
CA GLU A 79 3.89 -5.66 5.11
C GLU A 79 3.64 -5.35 6.61
N GLY A 80 2.57 -4.61 6.91
CA GLY A 80 2.25 -4.18 8.27
C GLY A 80 3.23 -3.14 8.82
N GLY A 81 3.83 -2.33 7.94
CA GLY A 81 4.84 -1.33 8.28
C GLY A 81 6.28 -1.86 8.37
N GLU A 82 6.52 -3.14 8.06
CA GLU A 82 7.88 -3.71 8.00
C GLU A 82 8.68 -3.19 6.79
N TRP A 83 8.00 -2.86 5.69
CA TRP A 83 8.62 -2.25 4.53
C TRP A 83 8.48 -0.73 4.57
N VAL A 84 9.63 -0.04 4.57
CA VAL A 84 9.74 1.41 4.48
C VAL A 84 10.64 1.73 3.27
N PRO A 85 10.18 2.55 2.31
CA PRO A 85 10.95 2.84 1.09
C PRO A 85 12.18 3.74 1.29
N PHE A 86 12.54 4.07 2.55
CA PHE A 86 13.65 4.95 2.91
C PHE A 86 14.25 4.59 4.28
#